data_AF-A0A6A6F0T3-F1
#
_entry.id   AF-A0A6A6F0T3-F1
#
_cell.length_a   1.000
_cell.length_b   1.000
_cell.length_c   1.000
_cell.angle_alpha   90.00
_cell.angle_beta   90.00
_cell.angle_gamma   90.00
#
_symmetry.space_group_name_H-M   'P 1'
#
loop_
_entity.id
_entity.type
_entity.pdbx_description
1 polymer ?
#
loop_
_entity_poly.entity_id
_entity_poly.type
_entity_poly.pdbx_seq_one_letter_code
_entity_poly.pdbx_strand_id
1 'polypeptide(L)'
;MRIDPARAKVLVENLEQVVKRVDIVRGSRPVRVIAVSKLKPATDILALHQSPLKQSDFGENYSDELTKKASLLPRSIRWHMIGGLQTNKCKPLASEVPNLWCVSSVDTAKKANELEKGRKSLAEKESLTDKLRVLVQVNTSGEESKSGVEPKDATELCKHVREQCPNLQLAGLMTIGAIARSQEASSPDALNEDFVTLRDTRDKVAGQLGIEKEELKLSMGMSQDFEAAISAGSDEVRVGTTIFGDRPAKKDAKIL
;
A
#
# COMPACT_ATOMS: atom_id res chain seq x y z
N MET A 1 4.01 -25.73 -3.38
CA MET A 1 3.65 -25.28 -2.02
C MET A 1 2.36 -25.98 -1.62
N ARG A 2 2.28 -26.56 -0.40
CA ARG A 2 1.05 -27.23 0.08
C ARG A 2 0.29 -26.25 0.98
N ILE A 3 -0.97 -25.99 0.65
CA ILE A 3 -1.86 -25.16 1.46
C ILE A 3 -2.51 -26.06 2.52
N ASP A 4 -2.48 -25.64 3.78
CA ASP A 4 -3.26 -26.26 4.85
C ASP A 4 -4.74 -25.84 4.71
N PRO A 5 -5.67 -26.77 4.47
CA PRO A 5 -7.09 -26.44 4.30
C PRO A 5 -7.72 -25.76 5.51
N ALA A 6 -7.32 -26.12 6.74
CA ALA A 6 -7.87 -25.52 7.95
C ALA A 6 -7.43 -24.06 8.08
N ARG A 7 -6.14 -23.80 7.84
CA ARG A 7 -5.60 -22.43 7.78
C ARG A 7 -6.24 -21.60 6.67
N ALA A 8 -6.38 -22.18 5.48
CA ALA A 8 -6.99 -21.50 4.34
C ALA A 8 -8.44 -21.08 4.63
N LYS A 9 -9.23 -21.97 5.25
CA LYS A 9 -10.61 -21.66 5.64
C LYS A 9 -10.68 -20.44 6.57
N VAL A 10 -9.86 -20.40 7.61
CA VAL A 10 -9.80 -19.26 8.55
C VAL A 10 -9.41 -17.96 7.85
N LEU A 11 -8.42 -17.99 6.95
CA LEU A 11 -7.98 -16.80 6.21
C LEU A 11 -9.09 -16.26 5.30
N VAL A 12 -9.81 -17.15 4.62
CA VAL A 12 -10.93 -16.79 3.74
C VAL A 12 -12.06 -16.17 4.57
N GLU A 13 -12.48 -16.81 5.67
CA GLU A 13 -13.52 -16.28 6.56
C GLU A 13 -13.15 -14.89 7.09
N ASN A 14 -11.90 -14.70 7.52
CA ASN A 14 -11.41 -13.40 7.99
C ASN A 14 -11.45 -12.33 6.89
N LEU A 15 -11.01 -12.68 5.67
CA LEU A 15 -11.05 -11.76 4.53
C LEU A 15 -12.50 -11.40 4.15
N GLU A 16 -13.43 -12.36 4.17
CA GLU A 16 -14.86 -12.12 3.93
C GLU A 16 -15.43 -11.13 4.94
N GLN A 17 -15.08 -11.26 6.23
CA GLN A 17 -15.51 -10.30 7.25
C GLN A 17 -14.95 -8.90 7.01
N VAL A 18 -13.68 -8.78 6.60
CA VAL A 18 -13.07 -7.49 6.27
C VAL A 18 -13.77 -6.87 5.06
N VAL A 19 -13.97 -7.62 3.98
CA VAL A 19 -14.65 -7.14 2.76
C VAL A 19 -16.06 -6.69 3.08
N LYS A 20 -16.82 -7.46 3.88
CA LYS A 20 -18.17 -7.10 4.32
C LYS A 20 -18.20 -5.79 5.10
N ARG A 21 -17.27 -5.59 6.03
CA ARG A 21 -17.15 -4.33 6.79
C ARG A 21 -16.82 -3.14 5.89
N VAL A 22 -15.90 -3.34 4.94
CA VAL A 22 -15.56 -2.34 3.93
C VAL A 22 -16.76 -2.00 3.04
N ASP A 23 -17.54 -3.00 2.62
CA ASP A 23 -18.75 -2.82 1.81
C ASP A 23 -19.84 -1.99 2.52
N ILE A 24 -20.02 -2.21 3.83
CA ILE A 24 -20.98 -1.47 4.64
C ILE A 24 -20.64 0.03 4.67
N VAL A 25 -19.37 0.38 4.83
CA VAL A 25 -18.95 1.79 5.01
C VAL A 25 -18.72 2.50 3.67
N ARG A 26 -18.22 1.82 2.64
CA ARG A 26 -17.88 2.46 1.36
C ARG A 26 -19.09 2.88 0.52
N GLY A 27 -20.26 2.27 0.77
CA GLY A 27 -21.42 2.41 -0.11
C GLY A 27 -21.09 1.98 -1.54
N SER A 28 -21.25 2.88 -2.51
CA SER A 28 -20.92 2.63 -3.92
C SER A 28 -19.48 2.99 -4.31
N ARG A 29 -18.68 3.60 -3.41
CA ARG A 29 -17.31 4.01 -3.75
C ARG A 29 -16.40 2.79 -3.89
N PRO A 30 -15.56 2.72 -4.94
CA PRO A 30 -14.59 1.64 -5.07
C PRO A 30 -13.46 1.82 -4.05
N VAL A 31 -13.48 1.02 -2.98
CA VAL A 31 -12.39 0.92 -2.00
C VAL A 31 -11.63 -0.39 -2.18
N ARG A 32 -10.30 -0.32 -2.31
CA ARG A 32 -9.41 -1.48 -2.41
C ARG A 32 -8.99 -1.97 -1.03
N VAL A 33 -9.08 -3.27 -0.80
CA VAL A 33 -8.48 -3.92 0.37
C VAL A 33 -7.10 -4.47 -0.02
N ILE A 34 -6.05 -3.94 0.59
CA ILE A 34 -4.69 -4.48 0.49
C ILE A 34 -4.48 -5.44 1.66
N ALA A 35 -4.35 -6.73 1.37
CA ALA A 35 -4.08 -7.75 2.37
C ALA A 35 -2.58 -7.70 2.76
N VAL A 36 -2.29 -7.20 3.96
CA VAL A 36 -0.91 -6.99 4.43
C VAL A 36 -0.32 -8.30 4.95
N SER A 37 0.48 -8.94 4.11
CA SER A 37 1.03 -10.29 4.30
C SER A 37 2.47 -10.33 4.84
N LYS A 38 3.01 -9.19 5.28
CA LYS A 38 4.36 -9.12 5.88
C LYS A 38 4.56 -10.15 6.97
N LEU A 39 5.69 -10.86 6.93
CA LEU A 39 6.06 -11.92 7.86
C LEU A 39 5.12 -13.15 7.84
N LYS A 40 4.18 -13.24 6.89
CA LYS A 40 3.32 -14.41 6.67
C LYS A 40 3.90 -15.28 5.55
N PRO A 41 3.72 -16.61 5.61
CA PRO A 41 4.25 -17.52 4.60
C PRO A 41 3.54 -17.33 3.25
N ALA A 42 4.23 -17.68 2.16
CA ALA A 42 3.69 -17.60 0.80
C ALA A 42 2.45 -18.49 0.61
N THR A 43 2.30 -19.55 1.40
CA THR A 43 1.12 -20.42 1.42
C THR A 43 -0.15 -19.69 1.87
N ASP A 44 -0.08 -18.78 2.84
CA ASP A 44 -1.22 -17.95 3.28
C ASP A 44 -1.68 -17.03 2.13
N ILE A 45 -0.72 -16.45 1.40
CA ILE A 45 -0.99 -15.57 0.24
C ILE A 45 -1.64 -16.37 -0.89
N LEU A 46 -1.08 -17.54 -1.21
CA LEU A 46 -1.61 -18.42 -2.25
C LEU A 46 -3.04 -18.88 -1.91
N ALA A 47 -3.32 -19.20 -0.64
CA ALA A 47 -4.65 -19.58 -0.18
C ALA A 47 -5.70 -18.49 -0.45
N LEU A 48 -5.38 -17.24 -0.10
CA LEU A 48 -6.28 -16.11 -0.36
C LEU A 48 -6.42 -15.81 -1.87
N HIS A 49 -5.33 -15.95 -2.64
CA HIS A 49 -5.36 -15.72 -4.08
C HIS A 49 -6.20 -16.75 -4.85
N GLN A 50 -6.18 -18.01 -4.40
CA GLN A 50 -6.96 -19.11 -5.00
C GLN A 50 -8.36 -19.25 -4.42
N SER A 51 -8.72 -18.44 -3.41
CA SER A 51 -10.05 -18.45 -2.80
C SER A 51 -11.13 -17.92 -3.75
N PRO A 52 -12.42 -18.16 -3.47
CA PRO A 52 -13.53 -17.59 -4.24
C PRO A 52 -13.49 -16.05 -4.36
N LEU A 53 -12.95 -15.35 -3.35
CA LEU A 53 -12.75 -13.90 -3.34
C LEU A 53 -11.64 -13.43 -4.31
N LYS A 54 -10.73 -14.32 -4.73
CA LYS A 54 -9.62 -14.04 -5.64
C LYS A 54 -8.79 -12.81 -5.25
N GLN A 55 -8.44 -12.70 -3.96
CA GLN A 55 -7.63 -11.59 -3.46
C GLN A 55 -6.37 -11.45 -4.30
N SER A 56 -6.14 -10.26 -4.86
CA SER A 56 -5.02 -10.02 -5.76
C SER A 56 -4.06 -8.97 -5.22
N ASP A 57 -4.49 -8.08 -4.31
CA ASP A 57 -3.64 -7.03 -3.74
C ASP A 57 -3.02 -7.45 -2.43
N PHE A 58 -1.70 -7.59 -2.42
CA PHE A 58 -0.95 -7.97 -1.23
C PHE A 58 0.11 -6.93 -0.89
N GLY A 59 0.15 -6.54 0.38
CA GLY A 59 1.05 -5.52 0.92
C GLY A 59 2.23 -6.12 1.68
N GLU A 60 3.45 -5.75 1.30
CA GLU A 60 4.67 -6.17 1.97
C GLU A 60 5.46 -4.96 2.50
N ASN A 61 6.15 -5.17 3.63
CA ASN A 61 6.94 -4.12 4.27
C ASN A 61 8.43 -4.19 3.96
N TYR A 62 8.93 -5.34 3.50
CA TYR A 62 10.35 -5.59 3.32
C TYR A 62 10.60 -5.98 1.86
N SER A 63 11.43 -5.21 1.16
CA SER A 63 11.69 -5.41 -0.28
C SER A 63 12.20 -6.82 -0.57
N ASP A 64 13.11 -7.33 0.27
CA ASP A 64 13.73 -8.64 0.06
C ASP A 64 12.72 -9.79 0.29
N GLU A 65 11.74 -9.57 1.16
CA GLU A 65 10.62 -10.52 1.36
C GLU A 65 9.67 -10.47 0.16
N LEU A 66 9.31 -9.27 -0.31
CA LEU A 66 8.46 -9.05 -1.47
C LEU A 66 9.06 -9.71 -2.72
N THR A 67 10.33 -9.44 -3.04
CA THR A 67 11.00 -10.01 -4.22
C THR A 67 11.00 -11.55 -4.18
N LYS A 68 11.29 -12.14 -3.02
CA LYS A 68 11.25 -13.60 -2.84
C LYS A 68 9.85 -14.17 -3.00
N LYS A 69 8.83 -13.53 -2.43
CA LYS A 69 7.44 -13.98 -2.59
C LYS A 69 6.97 -13.83 -4.03
N ALA A 70 7.35 -12.76 -4.71
CA ALA A 70 6.98 -12.50 -6.10
C ALA A 70 7.59 -13.51 -7.08
N SER A 71 8.74 -14.11 -6.77
CA SER A 71 9.33 -15.17 -7.60
C SER A 71 8.70 -16.55 -7.35
N LEU A 72 8.07 -16.75 -6.19
CA LEU A 72 7.42 -18.02 -5.81
C LEU A 72 5.93 -18.08 -6.17
N LEU A 73 5.27 -16.93 -6.28
CA LEU A 73 3.81 -16.82 -6.37
C LEU A 73 3.34 -16.38 -7.78
N PRO A 74 2.06 -16.61 -8.13
CA PRO A 74 1.52 -16.27 -9.44
C PRO A 74 1.71 -14.79 -9.83
N ARG A 75 2.02 -14.54 -11.11
CA ARG A 75 2.19 -13.19 -11.69
C ARG A 75 0.89 -12.36 -11.68
N SER A 76 -0.27 -12.98 -11.49
CA SER A 76 -1.57 -12.32 -11.32
C SER A 76 -1.71 -11.56 -10.00
N ILE A 77 -0.83 -11.79 -9.03
CA ILE A 77 -0.79 -11.01 -7.79
C ILE A 77 -0.27 -9.59 -8.08
N ARG A 78 -0.93 -8.60 -7.49
CA ARG A 78 -0.55 -7.19 -7.47
C ARG A 78 0.20 -6.88 -6.18
N TRP A 79 1.52 -6.73 -6.27
CA TRP A 79 2.36 -6.43 -5.10
C TRP A 79 2.36 -4.94 -4.76
N HIS A 80 2.11 -4.63 -3.50
CA HIS A 80 2.20 -3.28 -2.94
C HIS A 80 3.36 -3.23 -1.95
N MET A 81 4.39 -2.42 -2.25
CA MET A 81 5.43 -2.11 -1.27
C MET A 81 4.95 -0.96 -0.39
N ILE A 82 4.54 -1.28 0.84
CA ILE A 82 3.91 -0.32 1.77
C ILE A 82 4.80 0.03 2.98
N GLY A 83 5.90 -0.70 3.17
CA GLY A 83 6.88 -0.41 4.22
C GLY A 83 7.91 0.63 3.78
N GLY A 84 8.65 1.18 4.74
CA GLY A 84 9.76 2.08 4.45
C GLY A 84 10.78 1.45 3.50
N LEU A 85 11.00 2.09 2.36
CA LEU A 85 11.91 1.60 1.32
C LEU A 85 13.21 2.40 1.36
N GLN A 86 14.33 1.73 1.56
CA GLN A 86 15.65 2.36 1.49
C GLN A 86 15.98 2.70 0.03
N THR A 87 16.68 3.82 -0.19
CA THR A 87 16.99 4.30 -1.55
C THR A 87 17.75 3.26 -2.38
N ASN A 88 18.72 2.56 -1.79
CA ASN A 88 19.49 1.49 -2.45
C ASN A 88 18.66 0.24 -2.80
N LYS A 89 17.46 0.08 -2.22
CA LYS A 89 16.53 -1.02 -2.51
C LYS A 89 15.47 -0.64 -3.55
N CYS A 90 15.32 0.64 -3.88
CA CYS A 90 14.34 1.14 -4.84
C CYS A 90 14.57 0.58 -6.24
N LYS A 91 15.77 0.77 -6.80
CA LYS A 91 16.11 0.30 -8.14
C LYS A 91 15.99 -1.23 -8.27
N PRO A 92 16.61 -2.05 -7.40
CA PRO A 92 16.48 -3.51 -7.48
C PRO A 92 15.02 -3.99 -7.45
N LEU A 93 14.22 -3.47 -6.50
CA LEU A 93 12.82 -3.84 -6.37
C LEU A 93 12.02 -3.54 -7.66
N ALA A 94 12.18 -2.33 -8.21
CA ALA A 94 11.48 -1.91 -9.43
C ALA A 94 12.00 -2.59 -10.71
N SER A 95 13.23 -3.11 -10.70
CA SER A 95 13.82 -3.84 -11.84
C SER A 95 13.58 -5.35 -11.83
N GLU A 96 13.24 -5.94 -10.69
CA GLU A 96 13.15 -7.41 -10.53
C GLU A 96 11.72 -7.94 -10.39
N VAL A 97 10.76 -7.07 -10.09
CA VAL A 97 9.37 -7.47 -9.81
C VAL A 97 8.41 -6.92 -10.88
N PRO A 98 8.19 -7.66 -12.00
CA PRO A 98 7.25 -7.31 -13.07
C PRO A 98 5.85 -6.90 -12.60
N ASN A 99 5.28 -7.68 -11.69
CA ASN A 99 3.95 -7.47 -11.11
C ASN A 99 3.97 -6.61 -9.83
N LEU A 100 4.99 -5.76 -9.67
CA LEU A 100 5.00 -4.69 -8.69
C LEU A 100 3.95 -3.65 -9.10
N TRP A 101 2.85 -3.63 -8.38
CA TRP A 101 1.70 -2.81 -8.71
C TRP A 101 1.84 -1.38 -8.21
N CYS A 102 2.30 -1.20 -6.96
CA CYS A 102 2.43 0.10 -6.33
C CYS A 102 3.58 0.14 -5.30
N VAL A 103 4.24 1.29 -5.18
CA VAL A 103 5.11 1.64 -4.05
C VAL A 103 4.51 2.83 -3.32
N SER A 104 4.02 2.60 -2.10
CA SER A 104 3.23 3.60 -1.37
C SER A 104 4.05 4.43 -0.37
N SER A 105 5.36 4.19 -0.27
CA SER A 105 6.27 4.77 0.73
C SER A 105 7.31 5.75 0.14
N VAL A 106 6.96 6.43 -0.96
CA VAL A 106 7.86 7.41 -1.59
C VAL A 106 7.80 8.73 -0.82
N ASP A 107 8.91 9.10 -0.17
CA ASP A 107 9.01 10.30 0.67
C ASP A 107 10.19 11.22 0.28
N THR A 108 10.89 10.91 -0.82
CA THR A 108 12.00 11.74 -1.33
C THR A 108 12.14 11.61 -2.84
N ALA A 109 12.64 12.67 -3.49
CA ALA A 109 12.96 12.65 -4.91
C ALA A 109 14.02 11.59 -5.26
N LYS A 110 14.95 11.30 -4.34
CA LYS A 110 15.96 10.23 -4.51
C LYS A 110 15.32 8.86 -4.66
N LYS A 111 14.32 8.52 -3.83
CA LYS A 111 13.58 7.25 -3.95
C LYS A 111 12.82 7.19 -5.28
N ALA A 112 12.12 8.27 -5.65
CA ALA A 112 11.43 8.36 -6.94
C ALA A 112 12.37 8.12 -8.12
N ASN A 113 13.55 8.76 -8.12
CA ASN A 113 14.55 8.60 -9.19
C ASN A 113 15.10 7.17 -9.29
N GLU A 114 15.33 6.49 -8.16
CA GLU A 114 15.80 5.11 -8.18
C GLU A 114 14.71 4.12 -8.62
N LEU A 115 13.45 4.35 -8.23
CA LEU A 115 12.30 3.59 -8.73
C LEU A 115 12.12 3.77 -10.25
N GLU A 116 12.23 5.01 -10.74
CA GLU A 116 12.19 5.34 -12.16
C GLU A 116 13.26 4.57 -12.95
N LYS A 117 14.52 4.62 -12.49
CA LYS A 117 15.64 3.87 -13.11
C LYS A 117 15.36 2.37 -13.15
N GLY A 118 14.85 1.80 -12.05
CA GLY A 118 14.54 0.38 -11.97
C GLY A 118 13.40 -0.01 -12.90
N ARG A 119 12.31 0.76 -12.91
CA ARG A 119 11.14 0.47 -13.74
C ARG A 119 11.45 0.64 -15.23
N LYS A 120 12.22 1.66 -15.60
CA LYS A 120 12.72 1.85 -16.97
C LYS A 120 13.50 0.62 -17.45
N SER A 121 14.46 0.16 -16.66
CA SER A 121 15.27 -1.03 -17.00
C SER A 121 14.42 -2.29 -17.20
N LEU A 122 13.36 -2.44 -16.39
CA LEU A 122 12.43 -3.56 -16.54
C LEU A 122 11.52 -3.42 -17.76
N ALA A 123 11.03 -2.22 -18.04
CA ALA A 123 10.23 -1.93 -19.22
C ALA A 123 11.00 -2.25 -20.51
N GLU A 124 12.28 -1.89 -20.58
CA GLU A 124 13.16 -2.23 -21.70
C GLU A 124 13.41 -3.74 -21.82
N LYS A 125 13.59 -4.43 -20.68
CA LYS A 125 13.88 -5.87 -20.65
C LYS A 125 12.67 -6.74 -21.00
N GLU A 126 11.48 -6.40 -20.50
CA GLU A 126 10.26 -7.22 -20.62
C GLU A 126 9.21 -6.61 -21.57
N SER A 127 9.54 -5.51 -22.26
CA SER A 127 8.59 -4.77 -23.11
C SER A 127 7.31 -4.36 -22.37
N LEU A 128 7.42 -4.07 -21.06
CA LEU A 128 6.28 -3.60 -20.26
C LEU A 128 5.94 -2.17 -20.64
N THR A 129 4.66 -1.92 -20.89
CA THR A 129 4.14 -0.58 -21.17
C THR A 129 3.58 0.11 -19.92
N ASP A 130 3.24 -0.66 -18.89
CA ASP A 130 2.63 -0.13 -17.67
C ASP A 130 3.65 0.60 -16.78
N LYS A 131 3.31 1.84 -16.42
CA LYS A 131 4.02 2.62 -15.43
C LYS A 131 3.86 2.04 -14.03
N LEU A 132 4.89 2.15 -13.20
CA LEU A 132 4.80 1.78 -11.79
C LEU A 132 4.04 2.87 -11.02
N ARG A 133 2.96 2.49 -10.33
CA ARG A 133 2.22 3.42 -9.48
C ARG A 133 3.03 3.74 -8.24
N VAL A 134 3.05 5.01 -7.87
CA VAL A 134 3.65 5.46 -6.62
C VAL A 134 2.69 6.35 -5.86
N LEU A 135 2.66 6.17 -4.54
CA LEU A 135 2.03 7.12 -3.63
C LEU A 135 3.10 7.87 -2.86
N VAL A 136 2.90 9.17 -2.70
CA VAL A 136 3.75 9.98 -1.83
C VAL A 136 3.32 9.79 -0.39
N GLN A 137 4.24 9.33 0.45
CA GLN A 137 4.00 9.16 1.88
C GLN A 137 4.12 10.50 2.59
N VAL A 138 3.06 10.94 3.25
CA VAL A 138 2.99 12.18 4.00
C VAL A 138 3.02 11.86 5.50
N ASN A 139 3.84 12.56 6.26
CA ASN A 139 3.83 12.51 7.72
C ASN A 139 2.69 13.39 8.24
N THR A 140 1.51 12.81 8.46
CA THR A 140 0.35 13.55 8.99
C THR A 140 0.34 13.67 10.50
N SER A 141 1.20 12.91 11.21
CA SER A 141 1.17 12.89 12.67
C SER A 141 1.95 14.03 13.32
N GLY A 142 2.82 14.70 12.56
CA GLY A 142 3.71 15.75 13.07
C GLY A 142 4.84 15.23 13.99
N GLU A 143 5.04 13.91 14.05
CA GLU A 143 6.11 13.31 14.86
C GLU A 143 7.37 13.23 14.01
N GLU A 144 8.46 13.87 14.44
CA GLU A 144 9.74 13.91 13.70
C GLU A 144 10.34 12.50 13.46
N SER A 145 9.99 11.54 14.32
CA SER A 145 10.50 10.17 14.24
C SER A 145 9.86 9.33 13.11
N LYS A 146 8.78 9.81 12.50
CA LYS A 146 8.06 9.07 11.47
C LYS A 146 8.53 9.42 10.06
N SER A 147 8.46 8.43 9.19
CA SER A 147 8.78 8.59 7.77
C SER A 147 7.64 9.28 7.03
N GLY A 148 8.00 10.00 5.97
CA GLY A 148 7.08 10.76 5.13
C GLY A 148 7.56 12.19 4.94
N VAL A 149 7.12 12.83 3.86
CA VAL A 149 7.31 14.28 3.69
C VAL A 149 6.34 15.04 4.57
N GLU A 150 6.73 16.23 4.99
CA GLU A 150 5.79 17.15 5.62
C GLU A 150 4.66 17.52 4.64
N PRO A 151 3.42 17.74 5.11
CA PRO A 151 2.29 18.12 4.26
C PRO A 151 2.58 19.31 3.33
N LYS A 152 3.36 20.29 3.82
CA LYS A 152 3.76 21.47 3.05
C LYS A 152 4.69 21.16 1.87
N ASP A 153 5.47 20.08 1.95
CA ASP A 153 6.49 19.69 0.98
C ASP A 153 5.97 18.62 -0.01
N ALA A 154 4.76 18.10 0.22
CA ALA A 154 4.15 17.05 -0.59
C ALA A 154 3.97 17.44 -2.07
N THR A 155 3.57 18.69 -2.35
CA THR A 155 3.40 19.15 -3.74
C THR A 155 4.68 19.03 -4.54
N GLU A 156 5.80 19.47 -3.97
CA GLU A 156 7.08 19.50 -4.70
C GLU A 156 7.53 18.08 -5.07
N LEU A 157 7.37 17.13 -4.14
CA LEU A 157 7.67 15.73 -4.43
C LEU A 157 6.72 15.12 -5.47
N CYS A 158 5.42 15.42 -5.39
CA CYS A 158 4.44 14.97 -6.38
C CYS A 158 4.75 15.52 -7.78
N LYS A 159 5.11 16.81 -7.85
CA LYS A 159 5.53 17.47 -9.08
C LYS A 159 6.78 16.79 -9.66
N HIS A 160 7.79 16.53 -8.82
CA HIS A 160 9.00 15.80 -9.22
C HIS A 160 8.67 14.43 -9.82
N VAL A 161 7.84 13.63 -9.17
CA VAL A 161 7.41 12.32 -9.70
C VAL A 161 6.75 12.47 -11.08
N ARG A 162 5.83 13.43 -11.22
CA ARG A 162 5.07 13.62 -12.47
C ARG A 162 5.95 14.08 -13.64
N GLU A 163 6.90 14.98 -13.38
CA GLU A 163 7.68 15.65 -14.41
C GLU A 163 9.00 14.94 -14.74
N GLN A 164 9.61 14.26 -13.76
CA GLN A 164 10.95 13.70 -13.88
C GLN A 164 10.97 12.16 -13.95
N CYS A 165 9.84 11.49 -13.74
CA CYS A 165 9.76 10.03 -13.70
C CYS A 165 8.74 9.47 -14.70
N PRO A 166 9.08 9.42 -16.01
CA PRO A 166 8.13 9.02 -17.06
C PRO A 166 7.66 7.56 -16.96
N ASN A 167 8.41 6.67 -16.32
CA ASN A 167 8.04 5.27 -16.08
C ASN A 167 7.29 5.08 -14.75
N LEU A 168 7.09 6.16 -13.98
CA LEU A 168 6.24 6.18 -12.80
C LEU A 168 4.91 6.87 -13.08
N GLN A 169 3.88 6.44 -12.36
CA GLN A 169 2.58 7.11 -12.30
C GLN A 169 2.38 7.62 -10.88
N LEU A 170 2.31 8.94 -10.71
CA LEU A 170 1.81 9.52 -9.47
C LEU A 170 0.34 9.11 -9.30
N ALA A 171 0.08 8.21 -8.35
CA ALA A 171 -1.24 7.61 -8.15
C ALA A 171 -1.99 8.17 -6.95
N GLY A 172 -1.34 8.97 -6.10
CA GLY A 172 -1.96 9.54 -4.90
C GLY A 172 -1.02 9.72 -3.72
N LEU A 173 -1.61 9.80 -2.52
CA LEU A 173 -0.92 10.02 -1.25
C LEU A 173 -1.18 8.87 -0.27
N MET A 174 -0.25 8.67 0.66
CA MET A 174 -0.34 7.66 1.71
C MET A 174 0.02 8.25 3.07
N THR A 175 -0.68 7.85 4.13
CA THR A 175 -0.21 8.08 5.51
C THR A 175 -0.28 6.82 6.35
N ILE A 176 0.65 6.72 7.30
CA ILE A 176 0.61 5.73 8.39
C ILE A 176 -0.22 6.27 9.57
N GLY A 177 -0.27 7.59 9.76
CA GLY A 177 -0.94 8.24 10.88
C GLY A 177 -0.26 8.07 12.24
N ALA A 178 -0.91 8.56 13.29
CA ALA A 178 -0.56 8.36 14.68
C ALA A 178 -1.18 7.08 15.24
N ILE A 179 -0.38 6.28 15.97
CA ILE A 179 -0.87 5.06 16.61
C ILE A 179 -1.98 5.40 17.62
N ALA A 180 -1.80 6.45 18.42
CA ALA A 180 -2.80 6.88 19.40
C ALA A 180 -4.13 7.24 18.73
N ARG A 181 -4.10 8.09 17.69
CA ARG A 181 -5.31 8.47 16.92
C ARG A 181 -5.95 7.29 16.20
N SER A 182 -5.14 6.35 15.70
CA SER A 182 -5.62 5.10 15.08
C SER A 182 -6.39 4.22 16.08
N GLN A 183 -5.92 4.14 17.32
CA GLN A 183 -6.58 3.38 18.38
C GLN A 183 -7.90 4.02 18.84
N GLU A 184 -7.94 5.35 18.88
CA GLU A 184 -9.14 6.11 19.21
C GLU A 184 -10.19 6.03 18.09
N ALA A 185 -9.75 5.94 16.84
CA ALA A 185 -10.60 5.90 15.64
C ALA A 185 -11.20 4.51 15.33
N SER A 186 -11.79 3.86 16.33
CA SER A 186 -12.29 2.47 16.24
C SER A 186 -13.72 2.31 15.68
N SER A 187 -14.43 3.42 15.39
CA SER A 187 -15.77 3.40 14.80
C SER A 187 -15.81 4.17 13.47
N PRO A 188 -16.77 3.88 12.57
CA PRO A 188 -16.87 4.56 11.28
C PRO A 188 -17.04 6.09 11.37
N ASP A 189 -17.64 6.59 12.45
CA ASP A 189 -17.90 8.03 12.66
C ASP A 189 -16.77 8.73 13.43
N ALA A 190 -15.74 7.99 13.85
CA ALA A 190 -14.65 8.56 14.62
C ALA A 190 -13.80 9.50 13.75
N LEU A 191 -13.53 10.69 14.28
CA LEU A 191 -12.65 11.65 13.63
C LEU A 191 -11.19 11.23 13.85
N ASN A 192 -10.42 11.18 12.77
CA ASN A 192 -8.98 11.04 12.84
C ASN A 192 -8.32 12.20 12.07
N GLU A 193 -7.62 13.06 12.80
CA GLU A 193 -6.94 14.25 12.27
C GLU A 193 -5.92 13.91 11.17
N ASP A 194 -5.32 12.71 11.22
CA ASP A 194 -4.39 12.25 10.18
C ASP A 194 -5.07 12.09 8.83
N PHE A 195 -6.32 11.60 8.82
CA PHE A 195 -7.07 11.38 7.59
C PHE A 195 -7.55 12.70 6.99
N VAL A 196 -7.97 13.64 7.84
CA VAL A 196 -8.30 15.01 7.43
C VAL A 196 -7.08 15.68 6.82
N THR A 197 -5.94 15.62 7.50
CA THR A 197 -4.68 16.19 7.03
C THR A 197 -4.27 15.62 5.67
N LEU A 198 -4.37 14.29 5.48
CA LEU A 198 -4.02 13.67 4.20
C LEU A 198 -4.94 14.11 3.07
N ARG A 199 -6.26 14.17 3.32
CA ARG A 199 -7.24 14.62 2.33
C ARG A 199 -6.99 16.07 1.92
N ASP A 200 -6.81 16.95 2.89
CA ASP A 200 -6.56 18.37 2.64
C ASP A 200 -5.21 18.57 1.91
N THR A 201 -4.19 17.77 2.25
CA THR A 201 -2.92 17.73 1.50
C THR A 201 -3.15 17.31 0.06
N ARG A 202 -3.96 16.27 -0.19
CA ARG A 202 -4.28 15.79 -1.54
C ARG A 202 -4.98 16.87 -2.36
N ASP A 203 -5.99 17.53 -1.79
CA ASP A 203 -6.74 18.59 -2.47
C ASP A 203 -5.83 19.77 -2.84
N LYS A 204 -4.92 20.15 -1.93
CA LYS A 204 -3.90 21.18 -2.20
C LYS A 204 -2.94 20.77 -3.32
N VAL A 205 -2.43 19.53 -3.29
CA VAL A 205 -1.54 19.00 -4.33
C VAL A 205 -2.26 19.00 -5.67
N ALA A 206 -3.49 18.48 -5.73
CA ALA A 206 -4.29 18.43 -6.95
C ALA A 206 -4.51 19.83 -7.56
N GLY A 207 -4.90 20.81 -6.72
CA GLY A 207 -5.08 22.19 -7.16
C GLY A 207 -3.80 22.86 -7.67
N GLN A 208 -2.66 22.63 -7.00
CA GLN A 208 -1.36 23.18 -7.43
C GLN A 208 -0.80 22.49 -8.68
N LEU A 209 -1.15 21.23 -8.90
CA LEU A 209 -0.76 20.47 -10.08
C LEU A 209 -1.71 20.64 -11.26
N GLY A 210 -2.89 21.25 -11.05
CA GLY A 210 -3.93 21.44 -12.06
C GLY A 210 -4.56 20.14 -12.53
N ILE A 211 -4.79 19.19 -11.61
CA ILE A 211 -5.40 17.88 -11.88
C ILE A 211 -6.63 17.67 -11.00
N GLU A 212 -7.50 16.75 -11.39
CA GLU A 212 -8.67 16.42 -10.57
C GLU A 212 -8.25 15.67 -9.30
N LYS A 213 -8.89 15.98 -8.18
CA LYS A 213 -8.56 15.36 -6.89
C LYS A 213 -8.75 13.83 -6.92
N GLU A 214 -9.71 13.33 -7.69
CA GLU A 214 -10.00 11.90 -7.87
C GLU A 214 -8.87 11.13 -8.56
N GLU A 215 -7.97 11.81 -9.27
CA GLU A 215 -6.76 11.22 -9.87
C GLU A 215 -5.72 10.83 -8.80
N LEU A 216 -5.73 11.51 -7.65
CA LEU A 216 -4.87 11.23 -6.52
C LEU A 216 -5.63 10.45 -5.45
N LYS A 217 -5.36 9.14 -5.39
CA LYS A 217 -5.95 8.22 -4.41
C LYS A 217 -5.42 8.44 -3.00
N LEU A 218 -6.23 8.15 -1.99
CA LEU A 218 -5.85 8.19 -0.59
C LEU A 218 -5.64 6.77 -0.04
N SER A 219 -4.42 6.47 0.39
CA SER A 219 -4.06 5.24 1.09
C SER A 219 -3.93 5.50 2.58
N MET A 220 -4.98 5.20 3.32
CA MET A 220 -5.04 5.40 4.78
C MET A 220 -6.04 4.44 5.41
N GLY A 221 -5.83 4.12 6.67
CA GLY A 221 -6.60 3.09 7.39
C GLY A 221 -5.90 1.73 7.40
N MET A 222 -5.82 1.17 8.59
CA MET A 222 -5.28 -0.13 8.96
C MET A 222 -6.32 -0.93 9.73
N SER A 223 -5.94 -2.11 10.24
CA SER A 223 -6.83 -3.05 10.93
C SER A 223 -7.74 -2.43 12.02
N GLN A 224 -7.31 -1.36 12.68
CA GLN A 224 -8.02 -0.72 13.80
C GLN A 224 -8.97 0.41 13.37
N ASP A 225 -8.67 1.09 12.26
CA ASP A 225 -9.30 2.37 11.89
C ASP A 225 -9.72 2.44 10.40
N PHE A 226 -9.70 1.32 9.68
CA PHE A 226 -10.02 1.31 8.25
C PHE A 226 -11.45 1.77 7.95
N GLU A 227 -12.41 1.54 8.86
CA GLU A 227 -13.79 2.01 8.70
C GLU A 227 -13.85 3.55 8.78
N ALA A 228 -13.24 4.15 9.81
CA ALA A 228 -13.09 5.60 9.93
C ALA A 228 -12.36 6.20 8.72
N ALA A 229 -11.31 5.52 8.23
CA ALA A 229 -10.58 5.95 7.05
C ALA A 229 -11.44 5.97 5.78
N ILE A 230 -12.33 4.97 5.60
CA ILE A 230 -13.25 4.92 4.46
C ILE A 230 -14.28 6.05 4.55
N SER A 231 -14.84 6.30 5.73
CA SER A 231 -15.74 7.45 5.97
C SER A 231 -15.03 8.79 5.67
N ALA A 232 -13.75 8.89 6.01
CA ALA A 232 -12.91 10.06 5.73
C ALA A 232 -12.43 10.17 4.27
N GLY A 233 -12.79 9.22 3.40
CA GLY A 233 -12.53 9.30 1.97
C GLY A 233 -11.40 8.41 1.44
N SER A 234 -10.88 7.47 2.23
CA SER A 234 -9.86 6.51 1.76
C SER A 234 -10.33 5.74 0.51
N ASP A 235 -9.42 5.54 -0.43
CA ASP A 235 -9.59 4.74 -1.64
C ASP A 235 -8.99 3.34 -1.50
N GLU A 236 -8.03 3.17 -0.57
CA GLU A 236 -7.45 1.88 -0.23
C GLU A 236 -7.09 1.76 1.25
N VAL A 237 -7.42 0.60 1.83
CA VAL A 237 -7.16 0.26 3.23
C VAL A 237 -6.21 -0.91 3.34
N ARG A 238 -5.33 -0.89 4.34
CA ARG A 238 -4.22 -1.85 4.50
C ARG A 238 -4.44 -2.73 5.73
N VAL A 239 -5.06 -3.87 5.53
CA VAL A 239 -5.52 -4.74 6.62
C VAL A 239 -4.61 -5.95 6.77
N GLY A 240 -4.07 -6.17 7.97
CA GLY A 240 -3.10 -7.23 8.24
C GLY A 240 -3.59 -8.20 9.31
N THR A 241 -3.49 -7.81 10.58
CA THR A 241 -3.84 -8.64 11.74
C THR A 241 -5.26 -9.20 11.65
N THR A 242 -6.24 -8.40 11.19
CA THR A 242 -7.62 -8.88 11.04
C THR A 242 -7.75 -10.02 10.02
N ILE A 243 -6.89 -10.07 8.99
CA ILE A 243 -6.92 -11.14 7.97
C ILE A 243 -6.08 -12.33 8.43
N PHE A 244 -4.81 -12.09 8.76
CA PHE A 244 -3.82 -13.15 8.94
C PHE A 244 -3.60 -13.58 10.40
N GLY A 245 -4.24 -12.91 11.36
CA GLY A 245 -3.96 -13.06 12.79
C GLY A 245 -2.58 -12.51 13.19
N ASP A 246 -2.14 -12.86 14.40
CA ASP A 246 -0.89 -12.38 14.97
C ASP A 246 0.34 -12.75 14.14
N ARG A 247 1.31 -11.83 14.12
CA ARG A 247 2.57 -12.01 13.39
C ARG A 247 3.58 -12.79 14.24
N PRO A 248 4.38 -13.68 13.64
CA PRO A 248 5.55 -14.22 14.33
C PRO A 248 6.57 -13.12 14.58
N ALA A 249 7.53 -13.36 15.49
CA ALA A 249 8.70 -12.50 15.59
C ALA A 249 9.49 -12.54 14.26
N LYS A 250 10.14 -11.44 13.88
CA LYS A 250 10.81 -11.32 12.57
C LYS A 250 11.83 -12.43 12.31
N LYS A 251 12.54 -12.88 13.35
CA LYS A 251 13.52 -13.98 13.26
C LYS A 251 12.90 -15.35 12.99
N ASP A 252 11.63 -15.51 13.33
CA ASP A 252 10.88 -16.78 13.22
C ASP A 252 9.98 -16.79 11.98
N ALA A 253 9.90 -15.66 11.26
CA ALA A 253 9.12 -15.53 10.04
C ALA A 253 9.73 -16.37 8.93
N LYS A 254 8.94 -17.31 8.40
CA LYS A 254 9.32 -18.14 7.26
C LYS A 254 8.55 -17.71 6.02
N ILE A 255 9.26 -17.63 4.89
CA ILE A 255 8.64 -17.34 3.58
C ILE A 255 7.92 -18.58 3.05
N LEU A 256 8.43 -19.78 3.35
CA LEU A 256 7.85 -21.08 2.99
C LEU A 256 7.39 -21.84 4.23
#